data_AF-A0A8G2FXG3-F1
#
_entry.id   AF-A0A8G2FXG3-F1
#
_cell.length_a   1.000
_cell.length_b   1.000
_cell.length_c   1.000
_cell.angle_alpha   90.00
_cell.angle_beta   90.00
_cell.angle_gamma   90.00
#
_symmetry.space_group_name_H-M   'P 1'
#
loop_
_entity.id
_entity.type
_entity.pdbx_description
1 polymer ?
#
loop_
_entity_poly.entity_id
_entity_poly.type
_entity_poly.pdbx_seq_one_letter_code
_entity_poly.pdbx_strand_id
1 'polypeptide(L)'
;MKDIRIDDNVYISNLYCAYLADIGAAVVSDLHLGFEDEMNLHGIFLPKLQFNHITNIIDNIISRYNPEKIIINGDFKQEFSRNLPQEWDDINRFIDKYENDVSLIYIRGNHDNYLINILKSRNIRIYNYYEDDHYYIYHGDRDLGIKKITILGHEHPSIALRDRVGGVFKIPAFVYNEEYKVLITPAMSFFSSGTDVTQSLLSDEHFTPVLRNVSKKFRAYGITDEFGLLDFGYIEDISKSMEI
;
A
#
# COMPACT_ATOMS: atom_id res chain seq x y z
N MET A 1 -18.08 -1.41 6.46
CA MET A 1 -17.65 -0.56 7.60
C MET A 1 -16.62 0.45 7.08
N LYS A 2 -16.51 1.67 7.62
CA LYS A 2 -15.53 2.65 7.07
C LYS A 2 -14.11 2.36 7.56
N ASP A 3 -13.98 2.17 8.87
CA ASP A 3 -12.71 1.97 9.56
C ASP A 3 -12.82 0.77 10.50
N ILE A 4 -11.74 0.01 10.68
CA ILE A 4 -11.64 -1.11 11.63
C ILE A 4 -10.39 -0.89 12.47
N ARG A 5 -10.52 -0.96 13.80
CA ARG A 5 -9.36 -0.97 14.72
C ARG A 5 -8.77 -2.38 14.78
N ILE A 6 -7.46 -2.49 14.54
CA ILE A 6 -6.74 -3.79 14.54
C ILE A 6 -5.73 -3.91 15.69
N ASP A 7 -5.26 -2.79 16.24
CA ASP A 7 -4.38 -2.72 17.42
C ASP A 7 -4.70 -1.40 18.17
N ASP A 8 -4.00 -1.12 19.27
CA ASP A 8 -4.06 0.15 19.97
C ASP A 8 -3.63 1.29 19.05
N ASN A 9 -4.52 2.27 18.85
CA ASN A 9 -4.35 3.43 17.97
C ASN A 9 -4.19 3.14 16.47
N VAL A 10 -4.24 1.87 16.04
CA VAL A 10 -4.12 1.49 14.62
C VAL A 10 -5.48 1.16 14.03
N TYR A 11 -5.89 1.98 13.05
CA TYR A 11 -7.13 1.82 12.30
C TYR A 11 -6.80 1.57 10.84
N ILE A 12 -7.34 0.52 10.24
CA ILE A 12 -7.37 0.36 8.78
C ILE A 12 -8.62 1.03 8.22
N SER A 13 -8.52 1.62 7.04
CA SER A 13 -9.59 2.38 6.41
C SER A 13 -9.93 1.84 5.03
N ASN A 14 -11.20 1.97 4.65
CA ASN A 14 -11.64 1.74 3.25
C ASN A 14 -11.02 2.74 2.25
N LEU A 15 -10.27 3.73 2.74
CA LEU A 15 -9.47 4.68 1.96
C LEU A 15 -8.03 4.17 1.69
N TYR A 16 -7.80 2.85 1.68
CA TYR A 16 -6.50 2.24 1.37
C TYR A 16 -5.36 2.72 2.28
N CYS A 17 -5.68 3.17 3.50
CA CYS A 17 -4.68 3.64 4.46
C CYS A 17 -4.80 2.96 5.83
N ALA A 18 -3.68 2.93 6.55
CA ALA A 18 -3.65 2.71 7.98
C ALA A 18 -3.51 4.07 8.68
N TYR A 19 -4.46 4.43 9.53
CA TYR A 19 -4.43 5.62 10.35
C TYR A 19 -3.91 5.29 11.76
N LEU A 20 -2.81 5.97 12.14
CA LEU A 20 -2.11 5.85 13.40
C LEU A 20 -2.50 7.05 14.26
N ALA A 21 -3.48 6.85 15.13
CA ALA A 21 -4.21 7.95 15.78
C ALA A 21 -3.38 8.71 16.82
N ASP A 22 -2.46 8.03 17.51
CA ASP A 22 -1.59 8.61 18.54
C ASP A 22 -0.52 9.55 17.98
N ILE A 23 -0.11 9.34 16.73
CA ILE A 23 0.87 10.20 16.04
C ILE A 23 0.24 11.01 14.89
N GLY A 24 -1.09 10.96 14.76
CA GLY A 24 -1.83 11.67 13.71
C GLY A 24 -1.30 11.37 12.30
N ALA A 25 -0.96 10.12 11.99
CA ALA A 25 -0.35 9.75 10.71
C ALA A 25 -1.26 8.85 9.87
N ALA A 26 -1.32 9.09 8.57
CA ALA A 26 -1.91 8.15 7.62
C ALA A 26 -0.81 7.49 6.79
N VAL A 27 -0.78 6.16 6.77
CA VAL A 27 0.16 5.36 5.99
C VAL A 27 -0.53 4.83 4.74
N VAL A 28 0.07 5.10 3.59
CA VAL A 28 -0.40 4.67 2.26
C VAL A 28 0.77 4.04 1.51
N SER A 29 0.51 3.04 0.67
CA SER A 29 1.58 2.30 -0.02
C SER A 29 1.29 2.17 -1.51
N ASP A 30 2.36 2.04 -2.30
CA ASP A 30 2.31 1.55 -3.68
C ASP A 30 1.37 2.37 -4.57
N LEU A 31 1.65 3.68 -4.64
CA LEU A 31 0.89 4.63 -5.46
C LEU A 31 1.20 4.43 -6.95
N HIS A 32 2.44 4.08 -7.30
CA HIS A 32 2.93 3.84 -8.65
C HIS A 32 2.65 4.97 -9.64
N LEU A 33 2.71 6.24 -9.21
CA LEU A 33 2.46 7.38 -10.10
C LEU A 33 3.31 7.29 -11.37
N GLY A 34 2.65 7.48 -12.51
CA GLY A 34 3.25 7.31 -13.84
C GLY A 34 3.09 5.91 -14.46
N PHE A 35 2.40 4.96 -13.81
CA PHE A 35 2.17 3.63 -14.37
C PHE A 35 1.57 3.65 -15.79
N GLU A 36 0.59 4.50 -16.02
CA GLU A 36 -0.07 4.64 -17.32
C GLU A 36 0.90 5.11 -18.40
N ASP A 37 1.79 6.05 -18.05
CA ASP A 37 2.80 6.57 -18.97
C ASP A 37 3.83 5.49 -19.33
N GLU A 38 4.24 4.67 -18.36
CA GLU A 38 5.13 3.53 -18.63
C GLU A 38 4.46 2.53 -19.58
N MET A 39 3.21 2.14 -19.31
CA MET A 39 2.48 1.19 -20.16
C MET A 39 2.26 1.75 -21.57
N ASN A 40 1.94 3.05 -21.70
CA ASN A 40 1.80 3.73 -22.97
C ASN A 40 3.10 3.71 -23.79
N LEU A 41 4.25 3.90 -23.14
CA LEU A 41 5.58 3.79 -23.79
C LEU A 41 5.85 2.37 -24.31
N HIS A 42 5.31 1.35 -23.63
CA HIS A 42 5.39 -0.04 -24.06
C HIS A 42 4.27 -0.48 -25.02
N GLY A 43 3.46 0.46 -25.52
CA GLY A 43 2.44 0.21 -26.53
C GLY A 43 1.10 -0.28 -26.00
N ILE A 44 0.90 -0.27 -24.67
CA ILE A 44 -0.38 -0.57 -24.01
C ILE A 44 -1.04 0.76 -23.66
N PHE A 45 -2.05 1.13 -24.44
CA PHE A 45 -2.74 2.42 -24.27
C PHE A 45 -3.70 2.41 -23.09
N LEU A 46 -3.25 2.97 -21.95
CA LEU A 46 -4.06 3.15 -20.74
C LEU A 46 -4.54 4.60 -20.60
N PRO A 47 -5.81 4.83 -20.19
CA PRO A 47 -6.32 6.17 -19.90
C PRO A 47 -5.66 6.73 -18.63
N LYS A 48 -5.41 8.06 -18.59
CA LYS A 48 -4.82 8.76 -17.43
C LYS A 48 -5.81 9.02 -16.29
N LEU A 49 -6.11 8.00 -15.52
CA LEU A 49 -7.01 7.97 -14.36
C LEU A 49 -6.28 7.92 -13.01
N GLN A 50 -5.05 7.42 -12.95
CA GLN A 50 -4.37 7.07 -11.70
C GLN A 50 -4.11 8.27 -10.79
N PHE A 51 -3.59 9.37 -11.33
CA PHE A 51 -3.36 10.58 -10.53
C PHE A 51 -4.64 11.09 -9.86
N ASN A 52 -5.75 11.15 -10.62
CA ASN A 52 -7.04 11.60 -10.08
C ASN A 52 -7.61 10.61 -9.06
N HIS A 53 -7.46 9.31 -9.30
CA HIS A 53 -7.87 8.27 -8.35
C HIS A 53 -7.14 8.42 -7.00
N ILE A 54 -5.82 8.49 -7.03
CA ILE A 54 -4.97 8.60 -5.82
C ILE A 54 -5.28 9.91 -5.10
N THR A 55 -5.29 11.04 -5.80
CA THR A 55 -5.52 12.34 -5.16
C THR A 55 -6.92 12.44 -4.55
N ASN A 56 -7.95 11.85 -5.17
CA ASN A 56 -9.27 11.78 -4.57
C ASN A 56 -9.27 10.97 -3.27
N ILE A 57 -8.51 9.86 -3.20
CA ILE A 57 -8.39 9.08 -1.95
C ILE A 57 -7.65 9.88 -0.88
N ILE A 58 -6.53 10.51 -1.23
CA ILE A 58 -5.75 11.35 -0.29
C ILE A 58 -6.58 12.53 0.23
N ASP A 59 -7.35 13.21 -0.62
CA ASP A 59 -8.24 14.30 -0.22
C ASP A 59 -9.29 13.80 0.80
N ASN A 60 -9.81 12.59 0.60
CA ASN A 60 -10.74 11.95 1.55
C ASN A 60 -10.05 11.54 2.86
N ILE A 61 -8.79 11.11 2.83
CA ILE A 61 -7.99 10.81 4.03
C ILE A 61 -7.79 12.10 4.84
N ILE A 62 -7.36 13.19 4.19
CA ILE A 62 -7.17 14.49 4.84
C ILE A 62 -8.48 14.99 5.44
N SER A 63 -9.57 14.93 4.67
CA SER A 63 -10.90 15.35 5.14
C SER A 63 -11.41 14.51 6.33
N ARG A 64 -11.16 13.19 6.33
CA ARG A 64 -11.65 12.29 7.37
C ARG A 64 -10.83 12.37 8.66
N TYR A 65 -9.50 12.46 8.54
CA TYR A 65 -8.60 12.27 9.68
C TYR A 65 -7.82 13.53 10.09
N ASN A 66 -7.76 14.54 9.22
CA ASN A 66 -6.90 15.71 9.39
C ASN A 66 -5.50 15.35 9.94
N PRO A 67 -4.76 14.44 9.27
CA PRO A 67 -3.51 13.92 9.78
C PRO A 67 -2.43 15.01 9.78
N GLU A 68 -1.52 14.95 10.75
CA GLU A 68 -0.32 15.79 10.77
C GLU A 68 0.66 15.40 9.66
N LYS A 69 0.67 14.11 9.30
CA LYS A 69 1.61 13.54 8.32
C LYS A 69 1.00 12.42 7.50
N ILE A 70 1.39 12.34 6.24
CA ILE A 70 1.14 11.19 5.38
C ILE A 70 2.49 10.51 5.13
N ILE A 71 2.55 9.22 5.46
CA ILE A 71 3.71 8.36 5.23
C ILE A 71 3.43 7.54 3.97
N ILE A 72 4.15 7.85 2.89
CA ILE A 72 4.11 7.09 1.64
C ILE A 72 5.12 5.96 1.75
N ASN A 73 4.64 4.73 1.94
CA ASN A 73 5.45 3.55 2.25
C ASN A 73 5.91 2.80 0.99
N GLY A 74 6.79 3.43 0.23
CA GLY A 74 7.42 2.88 -0.96
C GLY A 74 6.53 2.91 -2.21
N ASP A 75 7.19 2.66 -3.33
CA ASP A 75 6.65 2.64 -4.68
C ASP A 75 5.70 3.82 -4.95
N PHE A 76 6.17 5.01 -4.55
CA PHE A 76 5.46 6.26 -4.81
C PHE A 76 5.42 6.54 -6.32
N LYS A 77 6.55 6.26 -6.99
CA LYS A 77 6.74 6.41 -8.42
C LYS A 77 6.87 5.04 -9.09
N GLN A 78 6.21 4.86 -10.24
CA GLN A 78 6.50 3.71 -11.10
C GLN A 78 7.89 3.82 -11.73
N GLU A 79 8.64 2.72 -11.78
CA GLU A 79 9.94 2.70 -12.48
C GLU A 79 9.73 2.79 -13.99
N PHE A 80 10.52 3.63 -14.68
CA PHE A 80 10.46 3.74 -16.14
C PHE A 80 11.76 3.23 -16.73
N SER A 81 11.70 2.67 -17.93
CA SER A 81 12.90 2.23 -18.68
C SER A 81 13.82 3.39 -19.09
N ARG A 82 13.35 4.65 -19.00
CA ARG A 82 14.10 5.88 -19.26
C ARG A 82 13.82 6.89 -18.14
N ASN A 83 14.71 7.88 -17.98
CA ASN A 83 14.53 8.98 -17.03
C ASN A 83 14.25 10.28 -17.76
N LEU A 84 13.02 10.45 -18.24
CA LEU A 84 12.64 11.68 -18.90
C LEU A 84 12.01 12.63 -17.87
N PRO A 85 12.42 13.92 -17.82
CA PRO A 85 11.81 14.89 -16.91
C PRO A 85 10.28 15.01 -17.04
N GLN A 86 9.73 14.73 -18.24
CA GLN A 86 8.29 14.69 -18.47
C GLN A 86 7.57 13.61 -17.66
N GLU A 87 8.24 12.54 -17.27
CA GLU A 87 7.68 11.43 -16.47
C GLU A 87 7.55 11.79 -14.97
N TRP A 88 7.96 13.01 -14.60
CA TRP A 88 7.95 13.49 -13.21
C TRP A 88 6.79 14.45 -12.92
N ASP A 89 5.95 14.77 -13.90
CA ASP A 89 4.86 15.74 -13.76
C ASP A 89 3.90 15.37 -12.62
N ASP A 90 3.41 14.12 -12.61
CA ASP A 90 2.47 13.66 -11.58
C ASP A 90 3.09 13.67 -10.17
N ILE A 91 4.38 13.40 -10.05
CA ILE A 91 5.09 13.47 -8.76
C ILE A 91 5.15 14.91 -8.26
N ASN A 92 5.57 15.82 -9.13
CA ASN A 92 5.66 17.25 -8.80
C ASN A 92 4.29 17.79 -8.41
N ARG A 93 3.25 17.48 -9.20
CA ARG A 93 1.86 17.89 -8.93
C ARG A 93 1.32 17.31 -7.63
N PHE A 94 1.67 16.07 -7.29
CA PHE A 94 1.28 15.47 -6.02
C PHE A 94 1.91 16.23 -4.84
N ILE A 95 3.22 16.48 -4.91
CA ILE A 95 3.93 17.21 -3.86
C ILE A 95 3.37 18.62 -3.72
N ASP A 96 3.25 19.37 -4.83
CA ASP A 96 2.73 20.75 -4.84
C ASP A 96 1.32 20.83 -4.24
N LYS A 97 0.50 19.81 -4.46
CA LYS A 97 -0.89 19.76 -3.97
C LYS A 97 -0.96 19.61 -2.44
N TYR A 98 -0.06 18.85 -1.83
CA TYR A 98 -0.21 18.42 -0.43
C TYR A 98 0.85 18.95 0.54
N GLU A 99 2.01 19.40 0.07
CA GLU A 99 3.14 19.76 0.94
C GLU A 99 2.86 20.93 1.89
N ASN A 100 1.86 21.75 1.60
CA ASN A 100 1.44 22.88 2.46
C ASN A 100 0.37 22.50 3.50
N ASP A 101 -0.37 21.42 3.26
CA ASP A 101 -1.49 21.00 4.12
C ASP A 101 -1.07 19.91 5.11
N VAL A 102 -0.11 19.06 4.72
CA VAL A 102 0.31 17.90 5.51
C VAL A 102 1.80 17.59 5.32
N SER A 103 2.45 17.09 6.36
CA SER A 103 3.85 16.65 6.25
C SER A 103 3.95 15.36 5.45
N LEU A 104 4.61 15.40 4.29
CA LEU A 104 4.82 14.22 3.44
C LEU A 104 6.14 13.53 3.80
N ILE A 105 6.06 12.26 4.20
CA ILE A 105 7.21 11.41 4.50
C ILE A 105 7.28 10.30 3.45
N TYR A 106 8.42 10.21 2.75
CA TYR A 106 8.63 9.21 1.72
C TYR A 106 9.55 8.10 2.20
N ILE A 107 9.04 6.88 2.23
CA ILE A 107 9.83 5.68 2.43
C ILE A 107 10.15 5.08 1.07
N ARG A 108 11.38 4.61 0.88
CA ARG A 108 11.86 4.09 -0.40
C ARG A 108 11.33 2.69 -0.66
N GLY A 109 10.65 2.51 -1.80
CA GLY A 109 10.38 1.19 -2.39
C GLY A 109 11.40 0.80 -3.47
N ASN A 110 11.20 -0.36 -4.10
CA ASN A 110 12.12 -0.86 -5.13
C ASN A 110 11.97 -0.14 -6.48
N HIS A 111 10.80 0.46 -6.77
CA HIS A 111 10.59 1.25 -7.99
C HIS A 111 11.07 2.71 -7.89
N ASP A 112 11.40 3.18 -6.69
CA ASP A 112 11.74 4.59 -6.39
C ASP A 112 13.20 4.98 -6.72
N ASN A 113 13.91 4.23 -7.57
CA ASN A 113 15.34 4.43 -7.86
C ASN A 113 15.70 5.87 -8.29
N TYR A 114 14.80 6.52 -9.03
CA TYR A 114 14.99 7.89 -9.52
C TYR A 114 14.20 8.94 -8.75
N LEU A 115 13.33 8.53 -7.84
CA LEU A 115 12.57 9.43 -6.98
C LEU A 115 13.49 10.31 -6.14
N ILE A 116 14.62 9.77 -5.68
CA ILE A 116 15.61 10.51 -4.89
C ILE A 116 16.10 11.79 -5.58
N ASN A 117 16.23 11.79 -6.91
CA ASN A 117 16.68 12.96 -7.66
C ASN A 117 15.63 14.06 -7.69
N ILE A 118 14.35 13.67 -7.82
CA ILE A 118 13.19 14.58 -7.83
C ILE A 118 13.00 15.19 -6.45
N LEU A 119 13.00 14.35 -5.41
CA LEU A 119 12.83 14.83 -4.03
C LEU A 119 14.00 15.73 -3.61
N LYS A 120 15.23 15.38 -4.01
CA LYS A 120 16.41 16.21 -3.73
C LYS A 120 16.34 17.59 -4.37
N SER A 121 15.81 17.73 -5.59
CA SER A 121 15.65 19.05 -6.22
C SER A 121 14.65 19.94 -5.49
N ARG A 122 13.76 19.35 -4.70
CA ARG A 122 12.78 20.01 -3.81
C ARG A 122 13.21 20.07 -2.35
N ASN A 123 14.43 19.66 -2.02
CA ASN A 123 14.93 19.55 -0.64
C ASN A 123 14.08 18.61 0.25
N ILE A 124 13.39 17.64 -0.36
CA ILE A 124 12.63 16.60 0.32
C ILE A 124 13.52 15.38 0.51
N ARG A 125 13.46 14.80 1.70
CA ARG A 125 14.25 13.63 2.07
C ARG A 125 13.45 12.35 1.86
N ILE A 126 14.11 11.33 1.32
CA ILE A 126 13.61 9.95 1.27
C ILE A 126 14.30 9.13 2.35
N TYR A 127 13.54 8.27 3.03
CA TYR A 127 14.01 7.42 4.11
C TYR A 127 13.95 5.95 3.70
N ASN A 128 14.79 5.10 4.30
CA ASN A 128 14.67 3.66 4.10
C ASN A 128 13.56 3.06 4.97
N TYR A 129 13.22 3.72 6.07
CA TYR A 129 12.16 3.35 7.01
C TYR A 129 11.75 4.58 7.83
N TYR A 130 10.55 4.54 8.40
CA TYR A 130 10.12 5.40 9.50
C TYR A 130 10.11 4.58 10.79
N GLU A 131 10.59 5.17 11.88
CA GLU A 131 10.64 4.50 13.18
C GLU A 131 10.43 5.53 14.30
N ASP A 132 9.49 5.25 15.18
CA ASP A 132 9.28 5.93 16.46
C ASP A 132 9.11 4.90 17.58
N ASP A 133 8.59 5.26 18.76
CA ASP A 133 8.46 4.32 19.88
C ASP A 133 7.48 3.16 19.62
N HIS A 134 6.48 3.33 18.75
CA HIS A 134 5.39 2.38 18.53
C HIS A 134 5.36 1.73 17.14
N TYR A 135 5.94 2.39 16.13
CA TYR A 135 5.78 2.00 14.73
C TYR A 135 7.13 1.79 14.04
N TYR A 136 7.17 0.79 13.17
CA TYR A 136 8.26 0.54 12.25
C TYR A 136 7.71 0.37 10.84
N ILE A 137 7.94 1.33 9.96
CA ILE A 137 7.31 1.38 8.64
C ILE A 137 8.39 1.32 7.58
N TYR A 138 8.34 0.29 6.74
CA TYR A 138 9.17 0.20 5.56
C TYR A 138 8.48 -0.63 4.48
N HIS A 139 8.92 -0.49 3.24
CA HIS A 139 8.13 -0.95 2.09
C HIS A 139 7.96 -2.47 2.04
N GLY A 140 9.02 -3.26 2.32
CA GLY A 140 8.94 -4.73 2.37
C GLY A 140 9.79 -5.43 1.31
N ASP A 141 10.31 -4.70 0.32
CA ASP A 141 11.19 -5.21 -0.75
C ASP A 141 12.51 -5.83 -0.24
N ARG A 142 12.87 -5.59 1.02
CA ARG A 142 14.09 -6.06 1.69
C ARG A 142 13.78 -6.49 3.12
N ASP A 143 14.58 -7.38 3.68
CA ASP A 143 14.46 -7.75 5.11
C ASP A 143 15.13 -6.69 5.99
N LEU A 144 14.33 -5.89 6.70
CA LEU A 144 14.80 -4.97 7.74
C LEU A 144 14.39 -5.42 9.16
N GLY A 145 13.81 -6.62 9.26
CA GLY A 145 13.28 -7.19 10.49
C GLY A 145 11.91 -6.65 10.91
N ILE A 146 11.31 -7.34 11.87
CA ILE A 146 10.04 -6.95 12.51
C ILE A 146 10.34 -6.34 13.87
N LYS A 147 9.76 -5.18 14.12
CA LYS A 147 9.87 -4.44 15.39
C LYS A 147 8.56 -3.72 15.66
N LYS A 148 8.21 -3.57 16.93
CA LYS A 148 7.06 -2.75 17.36
C LYS A 148 5.80 -3.18 16.59
N ILE A 149 4.98 -2.25 16.09
CA ILE A 149 4.01 -2.52 15.03
C ILE A 149 4.70 -2.27 13.68
N THR A 150 4.94 -3.33 12.92
CA THR A 150 5.57 -3.24 11.60
C THR A 150 4.53 -3.08 10.50
N ILE A 151 4.66 -2.04 9.66
CA ILE A 151 3.75 -1.76 8.55
C ILE A 151 4.50 -1.87 7.23
N LEU A 152 4.02 -2.75 6.35
CA LEU A 152 4.61 -3.10 5.06
C LEU A 152 3.65 -2.76 3.90
N GLY A 153 4.22 -2.50 2.72
CA GLY A 153 3.53 -2.40 1.43
C GLY A 153 3.95 -3.58 0.55
N HIS A 154 4.37 -3.29 -0.69
CA HIS A 154 5.08 -4.18 -1.63
C HIS A 154 4.30 -5.40 -2.16
N GLU A 155 3.69 -6.19 -1.28
CA GLU A 155 2.97 -7.42 -1.67
C GLU A 155 1.65 -7.12 -2.37
N HIS A 156 1.12 -5.90 -2.20
CA HIS A 156 -0.18 -5.47 -2.71
C HIS A 156 -1.28 -6.48 -2.38
N PRO A 157 -1.49 -6.83 -1.10
CA PRO A 157 -2.40 -7.89 -0.71
C PRO A 157 -3.80 -7.75 -1.33
N SER A 158 -4.31 -8.81 -1.95
CA SER A 158 -5.69 -8.93 -2.42
C SER A 158 -6.27 -10.31 -2.16
N ILE A 159 -7.59 -10.38 -1.96
CA ILE A 159 -8.35 -11.62 -1.81
C ILE A 159 -8.96 -11.94 -3.17
N ALA A 160 -8.61 -13.09 -3.76
CA ALA A 160 -9.27 -13.56 -4.98
C ALA A 160 -10.53 -14.35 -4.62
N LEU A 161 -11.69 -13.92 -5.12
CA LEU A 161 -12.93 -14.67 -5.11
C LEU A 161 -13.09 -15.39 -6.45
N ARG A 162 -13.41 -16.69 -6.40
CA ARG A 162 -13.59 -17.52 -7.59
C ARG A 162 -15.04 -17.95 -7.68
N ASP A 163 -15.65 -17.76 -8.85
CA ASP A 163 -16.99 -18.27 -9.12
C ASP A 163 -16.95 -19.69 -9.71
N ARG A 164 -18.13 -20.32 -9.80
CA ARG A 164 -18.29 -21.70 -10.30
C ARG A 164 -18.01 -21.86 -11.79
N VAL A 165 -17.96 -20.76 -12.55
CA VAL A 165 -17.68 -20.76 -14.00
C VAL A 165 -16.25 -20.35 -14.32
N GLY A 166 -15.41 -20.13 -13.29
CA GLY A 166 -13.98 -19.84 -13.41
C GLY A 166 -13.63 -18.35 -13.41
N GLY A 167 -14.60 -17.46 -13.19
CA GLY A 167 -14.36 -16.03 -13.02
C GLY A 167 -13.57 -15.76 -11.74
N VAL A 168 -12.58 -14.86 -11.81
CA VAL A 168 -11.76 -14.45 -10.67
C VAL A 168 -11.95 -12.96 -10.44
N PHE A 169 -12.38 -12.59 -9.24
CA PHE A 169 -12.54 -11.22 -8.81
C PHE A 169 -11.57 -10.94 -7.65
N LYS A 170 -10.66 -9.98 -7.82
CA LYS A 170 -9.69 -9.62 -6.78
C LYS A 170 -10.15 -8.38 -6.00
N ILE A 171 -10.09 -8.49 -4.68
CA ILE A 171 -10.46 -7.42 -3.75
C ILE A 171 -9.20 -6.99 -3.02
N PRO A 172 -8.73 -5.72 -3.15
CA PRO A 172 -7.61 -5.20 -2.36
C PRO A 172 -7.89 -5.40 -0.87
N ALA A 173 -6.90 -5.83 -0.10
CA ALA A 173 -7.11 -6.20 1.29
C ALA A 173 -5.95 -5.76 2.17
N PHE A 174 -6.23 -5.38 3.41
CA PHE A 174 -5.21 -5.40 4.46
C PHE A 174 -5.04 -6.83 4.95
N VAL A 175 -3.82 -7.18 5.34
CA VAL A 175 -3.58 -8.42 6.10
C VAL A 175 -2.80 -8.09 7.37
N TYR A 176 -3.24 -8.63 8.49
CA TYR A 176 -2.66 -8.36 9.79
C TYR A 176 -2.33 -9.66 10.53
N ASN A 177 -1.09 -9.79 10.99
CA ASN A 177 -0.66 -10.82 11.92
C ASN A 177 -0.53 -10.20 13.31
N GLU A 178 -1.41 -10.61 14.22
CA GLU A 178 -1.49 -10.09 15.60
C GLU A 178 -0.32 -10.57 16.47
N GLU A 179 0.17 -11.80 16.26
CA GLU A 179 1.25 -12.41 17.03
C GLU A 179 2.58 -11.67 16.82
N TYR A 180 2.87 -11.31 15.56
CA TYR A 180 4.10 -10.61 15.17
C TYR A 180 3.89 -9.10 14.99
N LYS A 181 2.66 -8.61 15.16
CA LYS A 181 2.26 -7.20 14.96
C LYS A 181 2.66 -6.66 13.59
N VAL A 182 2.40 -7.44 12.54
CA VAL A 182 2.72 -7.05 11.16
C VAL A 182 1.44 -6.75 10.39
N LEU A 183 1.33 -5.51 9.91
CA LEU A 183 0.29 -5.07 8.97
C LEU A 183 0.90 -4.97 7.58
N ILE A 184 0.24 -5.54 6.58
CA ILE A 184 0.54 -5.30 5.16
C ILE A 184 -0.63 -4.55 4.55
N THR A 185 -0.36 -3.40 3.95
CA THR A 185 -1.36 -2.52 3.35
C THR A 185 -1.54 -2.83 1.86
N PRO A 186 -2.76 -2.72 1.32
CA PRO A 186 -2.98 -2.85 -0.12
C PRO A 186 -2.37 -1.67 -0.89
N ALA A 187 -2.13 -1.88 -2.18
CA ALA A 187 -1.72 -0.81 -3.07
C ALA A 187 -2.85 0.20 -3.29
N MET A 188 -2.51 1.49 -3.32
CA MET A 188 -3.44 2.55 -3.72
C MET A 188 -3.52 2.72 -5.26
N SER A 189 -2.57 2.13 -5.99
CA SER A 189 -2.53 2.18 -7.45
C SER A 189 -3.76 1.56 -8.10
N PHE A 190 -4.40 2.32 -9.00
CA PHE A 190 -5.62 1.89 -9.72
C PHE A 190 -5.43 0.64 -10.60
N PHE A 191 -4.24 0.44 -11.19
CA PHE A 191 -3.98 -0.68 -12.11
C PHE A 191 -3.32 -1.88 -11.43
N SER A 192 -2.94 -1.75 -10.15
CA SER A 192 -2.35 -2.87 -9.41
C SER A 192 -3.45 -3.81 -8.94
N SER A 193 -3.60 -4.96 -9.61
CA SER A 193 -4.60 -5.97 -9.22
C SER A 193 -4.27 -6.67 -7.89
N GLY A 194 -3.06 -6.44 -7.36
CA GLY A 194 -2.57 -7.07 -6.14
C GLY A 194 -2.23 -8.55 -6.26
N THR A 195 -1.52 -9.05 -5.25
CA THR A 195 -1.14 -10.46 -5.12
C THR A 195 -2.21 -11.19 -4.32
N ASP A 196 -2.67 -12.34 -4.83
CA ASP A 196 -3.65 -13.18 -4.14
C ASP A 196 -3.04 -13.77 -2.87
N VAL A 197 -3.36 -13.17 -1.73
CA VAL A 197 -2.77 -13.54 -0.44
C VAL A 197 -3.19 -14.93 0.03
N THR A 198 -4.30 -15.45 -0.48
CA THR A 198 -4.75 -16.82 -0.19
C THR A 198 -3.81 -17.86 -0.76
N GLN A 199 -2.99 -17.50 -1.76
CA GLN A 199 -1.97 -18.36 -2.34
C GLN A 199 -0.57 -17.91 -1.93
N SER A 200 -0.26 -16.61 -2.03
CA SER A 200 1.12 -16.13 -1.83
C SER A 200 1.57 -16.25 -0.38
N LEU A 201 0.75 -15.81 0.59
CA LEU A 201 1.16 -15.84 1.99
C LEU A 201 1.21 -17.26 2.56
N LEU A 202 0.47 -18.21 1.96
CA LEU A 202 0.52 -19.62 2.31
C LEU A 202 1.65 -20.39 1.59
N SER A 203 2.26 -19.81 0.55
CA SER A 203 3.37 -20.42 -0.19
C SER A 203 4.73 -19.89 0.26
N ASP A 204 5.78 -20.72 0.14
CA ASP A 204 7.15 -20.33 0.48
C ASP A 204 7.92 -19.67 -0.70
N GLU A 205 7.32 -19.64 -1.90
CA GLU A 205 8.00 -19.22 -3.14
C GLU A 205 7.93 -17.71 -3.41
N HIS A 206 6.90 -17.02 -2.91
CA HIS A 206 6.62 -15.61 -3.23
C HIS A 206 6.40 -14.78 -1.97
N PHE A 207 7.44 -14.66 -1.15
CA PHE A 207 7.28 -14.07 0.17
C PHE A 207 8.24 -12.91 0.41
N THR A 208 7.67 -11.78 0.85
CA THR A 208 8.39 -10.66 1.48
C THR A 208 9.46 -11.25 2.40
N PRO A 209 10.75 -10.93 2.18
CA PRO A 209 11.84 -11.61 2.88
C PRO A 209 11.68 -11.68 4.40
N VAL A 210 11.17 -10.60 5.00
CA VAL A 210 10.95 -10.47 6.45
C VAL A 210 9.90 -11.45 7.00
N LEU A 211 8.93 -11.84 6.17
CA LEU A 211 7.81 -12.62 6.66
C LEU A 211 8.17 -14.10 6.81
N ARG A 212 9.28 -14.59 6.23
CA ARG A 212 9.63 -16.03 6.15
C ARG A 212 9.52 -16.81 7.47
N ASN A 213 9.75 -16.15 8.60
CA ASN A 213 9.70 -16.75 9.94
C ASN A 213 8.46 -16.32 10.77
N VAL A 214 7.47 -15.71 10.12
CA VAL A 214 6.21 -15.26 10.70
C VAL A 214 5.17 -16.38 10.56
N SER A 215 4.36 -16.59 11.60
CA SER A 215 3.25 -17.53 11.52
C SER A 215 2.30 -17.13 10.39
N LYS A 216 1.74 -18.11 9.66
CA LYS A 216 0.84 -17.82 8.53
C LYS A 216 -0.57 -17.41 8.96
N LYS A 217 -0.77 -17.08 10.24
CA LYS A 217 -2.05 -16.69 10.86
C LYS A 217 -2.35 -15.21 10.62
N PHE A 218 -2.54 -14.86 9.35
CA PHE A 218 -2.94 -13.52 8.94
C PHE A 218 -4.46 -13.42 8.88
N ARG A 219 -5.02 -12.34 9.44
CA ARG A 219 -6.42 -11.96 9.28
C ARG A 219 -6.54 -10.97 8.12
N ALA A 220 -7.49 -11.20 7.22
CA ALA A 220 -7.64 -10.42 5.99
C ALA A 220 -8.87 -9.51 6.04
N TYR A 221 -8.69 -8.27 5.59
CA TYR A 221 -9.75 -7.25 5.55
C TYR A 221 -9.84 -6.66 4.15
N GLY A 222 -10.86 -7.06 3.39
CA GLY A 222 -11.07 -6.61 2.01
C GLY A 222 -11.74 -5.24 1.93
N ILE A 223 -11.31 -4.41 0.97
CA ILE A 223 -11.91 -3.11 0.63
C ILE A 223 -12.86 -3.31 -0.55
N THR A 224 -14.14 -3.00 -0.33
CA THR A 224 -15.19 -3.07 -1.36
C THR A 224 -15.86 -1.71 -1.54
N ASP A 225 -16.26 -1.40 -2.77
CA ASP A 225 -16.98 -0.14 -3.06
C ASP A 225 -18.37 -0.11 -2.40
N GLU A 226 -19.06 -1.25 -2.35
CA GLU A 226 -20.43 -1.34 -1.82
C GLU A 226 -20.48 -1.37 -0.29
N PHE A 227 -19.57 -2.10 0.37
CA PHE A 227 -19.65 -2.35 1.81
C PHE A 227 -18.52 -1.69 2.61
N GLY A 228 -17.54 -1.08 1.96
CA GLY A 228 -16.31 -0.60 2.60
C GLY A 228 -15.42 -1.76 3.03
N LEU A 229 -14.86 -1.67 4.24
CA LEU A 229 -14.09 -2.76 4.84
C LEU A 229 -14.99 -3.92 5.29
N LEU A 230 -14.56 -5.13 4.91
CA LEU A 230 -15.12 -6.42 5.29
C LEU A 230 -14.02 -7.28 5.92
N ASP A 231 -14.32 -7.89 7.07
CA ASP A 231 -13.43 -8.87 7.72
C ASP A 231 -13.71 -10.26 7.14
N PHE A 232 -12.72 -10.82 6.44
CA PHE A 232 -12.82 -12.15 5.83
C PHE A 232 -12.30 -13.27 6.75
N GLY A 233 -11.86 -12.95 7.97
CA GLY A 233 -11.28 -13.91 8.89
C GLY A 233 -9.83 -14.25 8.55
N TYR A 234 -9.38 -15.41 9.01
CA TYR A 234 -8.00 -15.85 8.79
C TYR A 234 -7.83 -16.45 7.39
N ILE A 235 -6.70 -16.13 6.75
CA ILE A 235 -6.41 -16.58 5.38
C ILE A 235 -6.41 -18.10 5.25
N GLU A 236 -5.93 -18.80 6.28
CA GLU A 236 -5.92 -20.27 6.35
C GLU A 236 -7.33 -20.91 6.37
N ASP A 237 -8.35 -20.16 6.76
CA ASP A 237 -9.75 -20.62 6.76
C ASP A 237 -10.42 -20.32 5.41
N ILE A 238 -10.05 -19.19 4.79
CA ILE A 238 -10.52 -18.80 3.46
C ILE A 238 -10.08 -19.83 2.42
N SER A 239 -8.80 -20.21 2.41
CA SER A 239 -8.26 -21.16 1.42
C SER A 239 -8.99 -22.51 1.46
N LYS A 240 -9.24 -23.07 2.65
CA LYS A 240 -9.98 -24.33 2.84
C LYS A 240 -11.42 -24.27 2.33
N SER A 241 -12.06 -23.10 2.40
CA SER A 241 -13.44 -22.92 1.95
C SER A 241 -13.58 -22.83 0.42
N MET A 242 -12.49 -22.52 -0.29
CA MET A 242 -12.46 -22.33 -1.74
C MET A 242 -12.08 -23.59 -2.53
N GLU A 243 -11.73 -24.68 -1.86
CA GLU A 243 -11.42 -25.99 -2.47
C GLU A 243 -12.66 -26.89 -2.69
N ILE A 244 -13.89 -26.35 -2.53
CA ILE A 244 -15.17 -27.08 -2.61
C ILE A 244 -15.89 -26.84 -3.94
#